data_AF-A0A6M0HLN2-F1
#
_entry.id   AF-A0A6M0HLN2-F1
#
_cell.length_a   1.000
_cell.length_b   1.000
_cell.length_c   1.000
_cell.angle_alpha   90.00
_cell.angle_beta   90.00
_cell.angle_gamma   90.00
#
_symmetry.space_group_name_H-M   'P 1'
#
loop_
_entity.id
_entity.type
_entity.pdbx_description
1 polymer ?
#
loop_
_entity_poly.entity_id
_entity_poly.type
_entity_poly.pdbx_seq_one_letter_code
_entity_poly.pdbx_strand_id
1 'polypeptide(L)'
;MSRSFPMTLPAPRVACSLIVCIGLLLVGSVPVRAQWGDSYDAPQRRSRDVYRDDSGYGARQANRRYAPPPQEAPRQFYWPWEDRPQQAQPAPVSPSARQPPRQRGPSYADDPRSSREDTRPVRRRPRPVPLVAQPKPVAPKAEPATRIAVFGDSLAGYLSSGLDDVFEDNADVGVLDRSKPDSGLVRKDVVDWPKAAEDFLKANPKVAFALVMLGANDRQPIRDNDQSVEPLSERWRALYAERVDAMVKVFTDRKIPLIWVGTPPMKSESLAKDLAVINDICRERVARAGQTYVDIWPGFVDDRNRYAANGPDLEGQEAKLRTSDGVHFTKAGARKVAHFADVELKRLMGAGSPEQPAAPVATAPMPTLDNEPVKLDDAAAIDRQITAMLPSLPEPPGIPALPIKPLAGPVLPLGRSEITPGGTLISSRPRDGDPTGNVERALLRGAAPLPQPGRADDFKWPPG
;
A
#
# COMPACT_ATOMS: atom_id res chain seq x y z
N MET A 1 -17.56 -92.47 -37.25
CA MET A 1 -17.87 -91.02 -37.31
C MET A 1 -16.73 -90.32 -36.59
N SER A 2 -15.78 -89.79 -37.35
CA SER A 2 -14.39 -89.54 -36.88
C SER A 2 -13.83 -88.29 -37.55
N ARG A 3 -13.07 -87.50 -36.77
CA ARG A 3 -11.88 -86.71 -37.16
C ARG A 3 -12.17 -85.50 -38.10
N SER A 4 -11.45 -84.38 -38.13
CA SER A 4 -10.23 -83.87 -37.50
C SER A 4 -9.87 -82.49 -38.13
N PHE A 5 -9.12 -81.66 -37.39
CA PHE A 5 -8.09 -80.67 -37.85
C PHE A 5 -8.52 -79.31 -38.52
N PRO A 6 -7.63 -78.26 -38.49
CA PRO A 6 -7.92 -76.89 -38.05
C PRO A 6 -7.33 -75.81 -39.02
N MET A 7 -6.82 -74.69 -38.48
CA MET A 7 -5.77 -73.76 -39.00
C MET A 7 -6.18 -72.39 -39.61
N THR A 8 -5.87 -71.35 -38.81
CA THR A 8 -4.99 -70.18 -39.07
C THR A 8 -5.07 -69.36 -40.39
N LEU A 9 -5.28 -68.05 -40.18
CA LEU A 9 -4.69 -66.83 -40.81
C LEU A 9 -3.42 -67.03 -41.70
N PRO A 10 -3.08 -66.16 -42.68
CA PRO A 10 -2.91 -64.70 -42.49
C PRO A 10 -3.15 -63.73 -43.70
N ALA A 11 -2.93 -62.44 -43.42
CA ALA A 11 -3.05 -61.19 -44.20
C ALA A 11 -2.70 -61.18 -45.72
N PRO A 12 -3.01 -60.05 -46.39
CA PRO A 12 -1.96 -59.40 -47.18
C PRO A 12 -1.89 -57.86 -47.05
N ARG A 13 -0.65 -57.37 -47.17
CA ARG A 13 -0.25 -56.00 -47.55
C ARG A 13 -0.14 -55.92 -49.09
N VAL A 14 0.14 -54.70 -49.60
CA VAL A 14 0.58 -54.28 -50.96
C VAL A 14 -0.56 -53.59 -51.74
N ALA A 15 -0.63 -52.26 -51.78
CA ALA A 15 0.17 -51.26 -52.54
C ALA A 15 -0.34 -51.02 -53.97
N CYS A 16 -0.53 -49.74 -54.32
CA CYS A 16 -0.58 -49.23 -55.68
C CYS A 16 0.18 -47.90 -55.73
N SER A 17 1.17 -47.85 -56.62
CA SER A 17 2.01 -46.70 -56.97
C SER A 17 1.68 -46.24 -58.39
N LEU A 18 1.78 -44.92 -58.67
CA LEU A 18 2.00 -44.30 -60.00
C LEU A 18 2.43 -42.82 -59.75
N ILE A 19 3.72 -42.49 -59.73
CA ILE A 19 4.62 -41.96 -60.81
C ILE A 19 4.47 -40.44 -61.09
N VAL A 20 5.36 -39.55 -60.60
CA VAL A 20 6.59 -38.87 -61.17
C VAL A 20 6.36 -37.59 -62.03
N CYS A 21 7.16 -36.53 -61.74
CA CYS A 21 7.62 -35.34 -62.53
C CYS A 21 7.04 -33.97 -62.15
N ILE A 22 7.73 -33.08 -61.40
CA ILE A 22 8.86 -32.15 -61.71
C ILE A 22 8.42 -30.83 -62.40
N GLY A 23 8.71 -29.67 -61.77
CA GLY A 23 9.28 -28.49 -62.46
C GLY A 23 8.61 -27.11 -62.31
N LEU A 24 9.08 -26.31 -61.33
CA LEU A 24 9.35 -24.85 -61.34
C LEU A 24 8.41 -23.85 -62.06
N LEU A 25 7.88 -22.87 -61.30
CA LEU A 25 8.00 -21.42 -61.59
C LEU A 25 7.69 -20.56 -60.35
N LEU A 26 8.59 -19.61 -60.09
CA LEU A 26 8.51 -18.53 -59.10
C LEU A 26 7.35 -17.57 -59.39
N VAL A 27 6.57 -17.17 -58.38
CA VAL A 27 6.20 -15.77 -58.06
C VAL A 27 5.71 -15.74 -56.60
N GLY A 28 6.28 -14.85 -55.80
CA GLY A 28 5.97 -14.67 -54.39
C GLY A 28 4.60 -14.04 -54.12
N SER A 29 4.10 -14.27 -52.91
CA SER A 29 3.07 -13.42 -52.30
C SER A 29 3.36 -13.32 -50.80
N VAL A 30 3.62 -12.09 -50.40
CA VAL A 30 4.08 -11.64 -49.08
C VAL A 30 2.91 -11.63 -48.11
N PRO A 31 3.03 -12.11 -46.85
CA PRO A 31 2.21 -11.60 -45.78
C PRO A 31 2.90 -10.37 -45.16
N VAL A 32 2.20 -9.24 -45.28
CA VAL A 32 2.52 -7.91 -44.74
C VAL A 32 2.99 -7.99 -43.28
N ARG A 33 4.25 -7.57 -43.06
CA ARG A 33 4.74 -7.13 -41.76
C ARG A 33 4.12 -5.77 -41.45
N ALA A 34 3.32 -5.69 -40.40
CA ALA A 34 3.10 -4.42 -39.70
C ALA A 34 4.25 -4.25 -38.70
N GLN A 35 5.18 -3.39 -39.09
CA GLN A 35 6.35 -2.95 -38.37
C GLN A 35 5.98 -1.75 -37.49
N TRP A 36 6.01 -1.95 -36.17
CA TRP A 36 6.19 -0.94 -35.12
C TRP A 36 6.86 -1.72 -33.99
N GLY A 37 8.13 -1.60 -33.61
CA GLY A 37 9.07 -0.50 -33.65
C GLY A 37 9.94 -0.72 -32.41
N ASP A 38 10.93 -1.61 -32.52
CA ASP A 38 11.95 -1.83 -31.48
C ASP A 38 12.86 -0.61 -31.41
N SER A 39 12.77 0.18 -30.33
CA SER A 39 13.81 1.09 -29.79
C SER A 39 13.27 1.54 -28.41
N TYR A 40 13.94 1.47 -27.27
CA TYR A 40 15.33 1.74 -26.94
C TYR A 40 15.73 1.00 -25.66
N ASP A 41 16.98 0.55 -25.62
CA ASP A 41 17.74 0.33 -24.41
C ASP A 41 18.93 1.32 -24.41
N ALA A 42 19.37 1.74 -23.22
CA ALA A 42 20.54 2.59 -22.90
C ALA A 42 20.37 4.15 -22.90
N PRO A 43 21.24 4.94 -22.21
CA PRO A 43 20.90 5.56 -20.93
C PRO A 43 20.99 7.12 -20.87
N GLN A 44 20.23 7.68 -19.92
CA GLN A 44 20.34 8.97 -19.21
C GLN A 44 21.13 10.16 -19.82
N ARG A 45 20.42 11.29 -20.05
CA ARG A 45 20.89 12.64 -19.69
C ARG A 45 19.75 13.46 -19.07
N ARG A 46 20.01 13.99 -17.86
CA ARG A 46 19.15 14.93 -17.14
C ARG A 46 18.99 16.24 -17.92
N SER A 47 17.75 16.67 -18.09
CA SER A 47 17.41 18.06 -18.40
C SER A 47 16.61 18.63 -17.23
N ARG A 48 17.14 19.74 -16.70
CA ARG A 48 16.65 20.52 -15.57
C ARG A 48 15.67 21.59 -16.08
N ASP A 49 14.89 22.14 -15.15
CA ASP A 49 14.14 23.41 -15.23
C ASP A 49 12.76 23.29 -15.94
N VAL A 50 11.62 23.77 -15.43
CA VAL A 50 11.25 24.76 -14.42
C VAL A 50 9.86 24.37 -13.84
N TYR A 51 9.72 24.19 -12.53
CA TYR A 51 8.38 24.25 -11.89
C TYR A 51 8.14 25.69 -11.44
N ARG A 52 7.11 26.30 -12.01
CA ARG A 52 6.59 27.62 -11.61
C ARG A 52 5.74 27.43 -10.35
N ASP A 53 6.20 28.06 -9.28
CA ASP A 53 5.49 28.27 -8.03
C ASP A 53 4.26 29.15 -8.33
N ASP A 54 3.05 28.67 -8.02
CA ASP A 54 1.84 29.50 -8.03
C ASP A 54 1.12 29.34 -6.69
N SER A 55 1.66 30.07 -5.71
CA SER A 55 1.00 30.36 -4.44
C SER A 55 0.85 31.87 -4.34
N GLY A 56 -0.36 32.39 -4.56
CA GLY A 56 -0.73 33.71 -4.06
C GLY A 56 -1.79 34.46 -4.84
N TYR A 57 -3.08 34.17 -4.60
CA TYR A 57 -4.13 35.18 -4.74
C TYR A 57 -5.23 34.98 -3.67
N GLY A 58 -4.92 35.43 -2.46
CA GLY A 58 -5.92 35.86 -1.50
C GLY A 58 -6.08 37.38 -1.59
N ALA A 59 -7.33 37.84 -1.79
CA ALA A 59 -7.80 39.21 -1.66
C ALA A 59 -7.32 40.24 -2.70
N ARG A 60 -8.15 40.46 -3.73
CA ARG A 60 -8.68 41.77 -4.19
C ARG A 60 -9.29 41.60 -5.58
N GLN A 61 -10.62 41.63 -5.68
CA GLN A 61 -11.36 42.22 -6.81
C GLN A 61 -12.87 42.12 -6.56
N ALA A 62 -13.39 43.10 -5.82
CA ALA A 62 -14.77 43.52 -5.99
C ALA A 62 -14.84 44.45 -7.21
N ASN A 63 -15.94 44.35 -7.97
CA ASN A 63 -16.30 45.09 -9.18
C ASN A 63 -15.54 44.77 -10.48
N ARG A 64 -15.96 43.67 -11.13
CA ARG A 64 -16.06 43.62 -12.59
C ARG A 64 -17.49 43.25 -12.99
N ARG A 65 -18.14 44.14 -13.73
CA ARG A 65 -19.42 43.89 -14.41
C ARG A 65 -19.20 42.76 -15.42
N TYR A 66 -20.05 41.74 -15.35
CA TYR A 66 -20.07 40.60 -16.25
C TYR A 66 -20.54 41.05 -17.65
N ALA A 67 -19.72 40.89 -18.67
CA ALA A 67 -20.14 40.91 -20.06
C ALA A 67 -20.21 39.45 -20.54
N PRO A 68 -21.33 38.96 -21.06
CA PRO A 68 -21.41 37.58 -21.54
C PRO A 68 -20.49 37.42 -22.77
N PRO A 69 -19.86 36.25 -22.96
CA PRO A 69 -19.08 35.98 -24.16
C PRO A 69 -19.98 36.01 -25.41
N PRO A 70 -19.47 36.43 -26.57
CA PRO A 70 -20.24 36.38 -27.80
C PRO A 70 -20.60 34.92 -28.10
N GLN A 71 -21.89 34.65 -28.33
CA GLN A 71 -22.36 33.35 -28.78
C GLN A 71 -21.71 33.03 -30.13
N GLU A 72 -20.82 32.04 -30.14
CA GLU A 72 -20.38 31.42 -31.39
C GLU A 72 -21.62 30.77 -32.04
N ALA A 73 -21.94 31.22 -33.25
CA ALA A 73 -23.01 30.62 -34.04
C ALA A 73 -22.72 29.11 -34.24
N PRO A 74 -23.76 28.25 -34.22
CA PRO A 74 -23.57 26.81 -34.33
C PRO A 74 -22.86 26.48 -35.65
N ARG A 75 -21.72 25.80 -35.55
CA ARG A 75 -20.98 25.31 -36.72
C ARG A 75 -21.85 24.31 -37.47
N GLN A 76 -22.33 24.71 -38.64
CA GLN A 76 -23.08 23.82 -39.52
C GLN A 76 -22.12 22.76 -40.07
N PHE A 77 -22.43 21.49 -39.79
CA PHE A 77 -21.71 20.34 -40.32
C PHE A 77 -22.14 20.11 -41.77
N TYR A 78 -21.18 20.08 -42.69
CA TYR A 78 -21.40 19.76 -44.11
C TYR A 78 -20.82 18.39 -44.42
N TRP A 79 -21.53 17.61 -45.23
CA TRP A 79 -21.07 16.27 -45.63
C TRP A 79 -19.93 16.35 -46.67
N PRO A 80 -19.07 15.33 -46.79
CA PRO A 80 -17.87 15.38 -47.63
C PRO A 80 -18.11 15.46 -49.15
N TRP A 81 -19.36 15.32 -49.60
CA TRP A 81 -19.76 15.36 -51.02
C TRP A 81 -20.67 16.55 -51.37
N GLU A 82 -20.83 17.52 -50.47
CA GLU A 82 -21.53 18.78 -50.77
C GLU A 82 -20.55 19.87 -51.20
N ASP A 83 -20.82 20.50 -52.34
CA ASP A 83 -20.06 21.65 -52.83
C ASP A 83 -20.32 22.88 -51.95
N ARG A 84 -19.25 23.38 -51.30
CA ARG A 84 -19.30 24.59 -50.48
C ARG A 84 -19.40 25.85 -51.34
N PRO A 85 -20.22 26.86 -50.98
CA PRO A 85 -20.11 28.17 -51.60
C PRO A 85 -18.77 28.83 -51.23
N GLN A 86 -18.09 29.38 -52.24
CA GLN A 86 -16.76 29.96 -52.15
C GLN A 86 -16.76 31.19 -51.23
N GLN A 87 -16.00 31.16 -50.13
CA GLN A 87 -15.83 32.31 -49.24
C GLN A 87 -15.07 33.42 -49.99
N ALA A 88 -15.64 34.62 -50.02
CA ALA A 88 -15.00 35.80 -50.58
C ALA A 88 -13.71 36.14 -49.80
N GLN A 89 -12.61 36.33 -50.53
CA GLN A 89 -11.33 36.75 -49.96
C GLN A 89 -11.41 38.18 -49.40
N PRO A 90 -10.80 38.46 -48.23
CA PRO A 90 -10.72 39.82 -47.72
C PRO A 90 -9.73 40.66 -48.54
N ALA A 91 -10.14 41.88 -48.90
CA ALA A 91 -9.35 42.84 -49.67
C ALA A 91 -8.13 43.38 -48.89
N PRO A 92 -7.04 43.78 -49.57
CA PRO A 92 -5.84 44.30 -48.92
C PRO A 92 -6.04 45.72 -48.37
N VAL A 93 -5.61 45.95 -47.13
CA VAL A 93 -5.61 47.25 -46.46
C VAL A 93 -4.37 48.07 -46.87
N SER A 94 -4.60 49.33 -47.28
CA SER A 94 -3.54 50.32 -47.56
C SER A 94 -3.03 50.98 -46.27
N PRO A 95 -1.77 51.46 -46.19
CA PRO A 95 -1.24 52.10 -44.98
C PRO A 95 -1.49 53.62 -45.03
N SER A 96 -2.06 54.20 -43.97
CA SER A 96 -2.01 55.66 -43.81
C SER A 96 -1.96 56.13 -42.35
N ALA A 97 -1.07 57.11 -42.18
CA ALA A 97 -1.01 58.20 -41.21
C ALA A 97 -0.65 57.93 -39.73
N ARG A 98 0.55 58.43 -39.36
CA ARG A 98 0.99 58.75 -38.00
C ARG A 98 0.06 59.78 -37.33
N GLN A 99 -0.22 59.59 -36.05
CA GLN A 99 -0.77 60.64 -35.17
C GLN A 99 0.30 61.11 -34.14
N PRO A 100 0.28 62.39 -33.73
CA PRO A 100 1.34 63.00 -32.90
C PRO A 100 1.13 62.79 -31.38
N PRO A 101 2.17 62.98 -30.55
CA PRO A 101 2.08 62.77 -29.11
C PRO A 101 1.32 63.92 -28.42
N ARG A 102 0.41 63.58 -27.51
CA ARG A 102 -0.34 64.54 -26.68
C ARG A 102 0.51 65.07 -25.52
N GLN A 103 0.38 66.38 -25.30
CA GLN A 103 1.09 67.20 -24.30
C GLN A 103 0.60 66.94 -22.86
N ARG A 104 1.52 67.06 -21.90
CA ARG A 104 1.25 67.06 -20.45
C ARG A 104 0.68 68.41 -19.99
N GLY A 105 -0.42 68.37 -19.23
CA GLY A 105 -0.92 69.49 -18.43
C GLY A 105 -0.31 69.54 -17.02
N PRO A 106 -0.43 70.67 -16.30
CA PRO A 106 0.54 71.12 -15.31
C PRO A 106 0.34 70.58 -13.89
N SER A 107 1.46 70.46 -13.19
CA SER A 107 1.58 70.21 -11.75
C SER A 107 1.09 71.39 -10.94
N TYR A 108 0.24 71.12 -9.94
CA TYR A 108 0.01 72.04 -8.82
C TYR A 108 0.91 71.63 -7.66
N ALA A 109 1.62 72.60 -7.11
CA ALA A 109 2.62 72.48 -6.05
C ALA A 109 2.02 72.82 -4.67
N ASP A 110 2.69 72.28 -3.63
CA ASP A 110 2.81 72.71 -2.22
C ASP A 110 1.52 72.75 -1.37
N ASP A 111 1.46 72.35 -0.09
CA ASP A 111 2.47 72.27 1.00
C ASP A 111 1.94 71.35 2.16
N PRO A 112 2.47 71.31 3.40
CA PRO A 112 3.20 70.16 3.96
C PRO A 112 2.60 69.61 5.28
N ARG A 113 3.11 68.48 5.79
CA ARG A 113 3.51 68.23 7.21
C ARG A 113 3.55 66.74 7.56
N SER A 114 4.71 66.35 8.12
CA SER A 114 5.00 65.24 9.06
C SER A 114 4.55 63.82 8.65
N SER A 115 5.40 62.82 8.49
CA SER A 115 6.68 62.53 9.16
C SER A 115 7.50 61.60 8.27
N ARG A 116 8.77 61.92 8.08
CA ARG A 116 9.76 61.01 7.49
C ARG A 116 9.98 59.86 8.46
N GLU A 117 9.55 58.66 8.11
CA GLU A 117 10.19 57.44 8.57
C GLU A 117 10.97 56.85 7.39
N ASP A 118 12.27 56.81 7.58
CA ASP A 118 13.31 56.59 6.58
C ASP A 118 13.37 55.10 6.20
N THR A 119 12.45 54.61 5.36
CA THR A 119 12.56 53.26 4.80
C THR A 119 13.55 53.23 3.65
N ARG A 120 14.83 53.07 3.98
CA ARG A 120 15.86 52.61 3.03
C ARG A 120 15.42 51.26 2.44
N PRO A 121 15.49 51.05 1.11
CA PRO A 121 15.23 49.72 0.55
C PRO A 121 16.34 48.77 0.97
N VAL A 122 16.01 47.82 1.85
CA VAL A 122 16.91 46.72 2.22
C VAL A 122 17.17 45.88 0.98
N ARG A 123 18.38 46.00 0.43
CA ARG A 123 18.89 45.18 -0.68
C ARG A 123 18.85 43.72 -0.25
N ARG A 124 17.91 42.93 -0.80
CA ARG A 124 17.81 41.49 -0.55
C ARG A 124 19.17 40.85 -0.84
N ARG A 125 19.79 40.23 0.17
CA ARG A 125 20.96 39.38 -0.02
C ARG A 125 20.57 38.21 -0.94
N PRO A 126 21.39 37.86 -1.93
CA PRO A 126 21.15 36.68 -2.74
C PRO A 126 21.13 35.44 -1.84
N ARG A 127 20.09 34.62 -2.00
CA ARG A 127 19.95 33.33 -1.32
C ARG A 127 21.10 32.43 -1.80
N PRO A 128 21.83 31.74 -0.91
CA PRO A 128 22.87 30.80 -1.32
C PRO A 128 22.27 29.78 -2.29
N VAL A 129 22.95 29.55 -3.40
CA VAL A 129 22.59 28.53 -4.38
C VAL A 129 22.52 27.18 -3.65
N PRO A 130 21.46 26.36 -3.82
CA PRO A 130 21.42 25.04 -3.19
C PRO A 130 22.65 24.26 -3.62
N LEU A 131 23.47 23.84 -2.64
CA LEU A 131 24.57 22.91 -2.89
C LEU A 131 23.92 21.67 -3.50
N VAL A 132 24.21 21.40 -4.78
CA VAL A 132 23.74 20.19 -5.44
C VAL A 132 24.32 19.03 -4.66
N ALA A 133 23.48 18.35 -3.87
CA ALA A 133 23.85 17.10 -3.23
C ALA A 133 24.38 16.18 -4.34
N GLN A 134 25.64 15.78 -4.22
CA GLN A 134 26.22 14.86 -5.18
C GLN A 134 25.34 13.60 -5.21
N PRO A 135 24.99 13.07 -6.39
CA PRO A 135 24.29 11.79 -6.45
C PRO A 135 25.13 10.78 -5.66
N LYS A 136 24.53 10.15 -4.63
CA LYS A 136 25.16 9.03 -3.92
C LYS A 136 25.68 8.07 -5.01
N PRO A 137 26.96 7.64 -4.95
CA PRO A 137 27.47 6.65 -5.88
C PRO A 137 26.53 5.46 -5.84
N VAL A 138 25.89 5.16 -6.98
CA VAL A 138 25.14 3.92 -7.14
C VAL A 138 26.20 2.83 -7.17
N ALA A 139 26.53 2.29 -6.00
CA ALA A 139 27.30 1.08 -5.91
C ALA A 139 26.61 0.06 -6.81
N PRO A 140 27.34 -0.71 -7.63
CA PRO A 140 26.75 -1.79 -8.40
C PRO A 140 26.03 -2.68 -7.39
N LYS A 141 24.70 -2.66 -7.44
CA LYS A 141 23.85 -3.42 -6.53
C LYS A 141 24.23 -4.87 -6.79
N ALA A 142 24.99 -5.46 -5.86
CA ALA A 142 25.26 -6.89 -5.86
C ALA A 142 23.91 -7.58 -6.12
N GLU A 143 23.88 -8.61 -6.97
CA GLU A 143 22.59 -9.24 -7.29
C GLU A 143 21.90 -9.60 -5.98
N PRO A 144 20.71 -9.05 -5.70
CA PRO A 144 20.11 -9.18 -4.38
C PRO A 144 19.88 -10.66 -4.09
N ALA A 145 20.31 -11.09 -2.91
CA ALA A 145 20.17 -12.47 -2.46
C ALA A 145 18.70 -12.90 -2.40
N THR A 146 17.80 -11.94 -2.11
CA THR A 146 16.36 -12.15 -2.03
C THR A 146 15.63 -11.23 -3.02
N ARG A 147 14.80 -11.79 -3.89
CA ARG A 147 13.92 -10.99 -4.77
C ARG A 147 12.47 -11.08 -4.32
N ILE A 148 11.81 -9.94 -4.28
CA ILE A 148 10.39 -9.78 -3.96
C ILE A 148 9.69 -9.37 -5.24
N ALA A 149 8.66 -10.10 -5.65
CA ALA A 149 7.87 -9.76 -6.83
C ALA A 149 6.54 -9.13 -6.41
N VAL A 150 6.20 -7.98 -6.98
CA VAL A 150 4.93 -7.27 -6.70
C VAL A 150 4.05 -7.36 -7.95
N PHE A 151 2.87 -7.97 -7.82
CA PHE A 151 1.90 -8.11 -8.89
C PHE A 151 0.64 -7.31 -8.59
N GLY A 152 0.06 -6.71 -9.62
CA GLY A 152 -1.29 -6.17 -9.50
C GLY A 152 -1.57 -4.94 -10.34
N ASP A 153 -2.56 -4.17 -9.91
CA ASP A 153 -3.08 -3.01 -10.64
C ASP A 153 -2.23 -1.74 -10.38
N SER A 154 -2.78 -0.55 -10.67
CA SER A 154 -2.07 0.71 -10.46
C SER A 154 -1.62 0.90 -9.01
N LEU A 155 -2.38 0.40 -8.02
CA LEU A 155 -2.03 0.49 -6.61
C LEU A 155 -0.85 -0.39 -6.25
N ALA A 156 -0.71 -1.54 -6.92
CA ALA A 156 0.46 -2.41 -6.76
C ALA A 156 1.75 -1.71 -7.20
N GLY A 157 1.69 -0.86 -8.24
CA GLY A 157 2.84 -0.04 -8.65
C GLY A 157 3.29 0.93 -7.56
N TYR A 158 2.34 1.56 -6.85
CA TYR A 158 2.66 2.40 -5.69
C TYR A 158 3.19 1.59 -4.51
N LEU A 159 2.64 0.39 -4.26
CA LEU A 159 3.18 -0.54 -3.25
C LEU A 159 4.64 -0.91 -3.59
N SER A 160 4.93 -1.24 -4.85
CA SER A 160 6.30 -1.56 -5.28
C SER A 160 7.24 -0.37 -5.08
N SER A 161 6.83 0.83 -5.51
CA SER A 161 7.63 2.04 -5.28
C SER A 161 7.84 2.35 -3.80
N GLY A 162 6.85 2.09 -2.94
CA GLY A 162 6.98 2.25 -1.50
C GLY A 162 7.94 1.24 -0.89
N LEU A 163 7.95 0.00 -1.39
CA LEU A 163 8.89 -1.04 -0.94
C LEU A 163 10.32 -0.75 -1.41
N ASP A 164 10.49 -0.23 -2.63
CA ASP A 164 11.80 0.24 -3.11
C ASP A 164 12.38 1.34 -2.20
N ASP A 165 11.55 2.29 -1.74
CA ASP A 165 11.98 3.30 -0.77
C ASP A 165 12.32 2.68 0.61
N VAL A 166 11.61 1.61 1.05
CA VAL A 166 11.87 0.93 2.34
C VAL A 166 13.16 0.11 2.30
N PHE A 167 13.47 -0.51 1.17
CA PHE A 167 14.67 -1.34 0.98
C PHE A 167 15.82 -0.58 0.29
N GLU A 168 15.78 0.75 0.20
CA GLU A 168 16.83 1.55 -0.45
C GLU A 168 18.21 1.29 0.18
N ASP A 169 18.26 1.19 1.51
CA ASP A 169 19.50 0.95 2.27
C ASP A 169 19.87 -0.55 2.40
N ASN A 170 19.00 -1.47 1.95
CA ASN A 170 19.23 -2.91 2.02
C ASN A 170 19.55 -3.48 0.62
N ALA A 171 20.84 -3.65 0.32
CA ALA A 171 21.29 -4.17 -0.96
C ALA A 171 20.93 -5.65 -1.22
N ASP A 172 20.60 -6.42 -0.17
CA ASP A 172 20.32 -7.85 -0.28
C ASP A 172 18.89 -8.15 -0.76
N VAL A 173 18.02 -7.13 -0.78
CA VAL A 173 16.61 -7.23 -1.17
C VAL A 173 16.36 -6.43 -2.45
N GLY A 174 15.84 -7.11 -3.47
CA GLY A 174 15.42 -6.48 -4.72
C GLY A 174 13.92 -6.58 -4.93
N VAL A 175 13.25 -5.46 -5.14
CA VAL A 175 11.82 -5.43 -5.50
C VAL A 175 11.69 -5.46 -7.03
N LEU A 176 10.81 -6.31 -7.54
CA LEU A 176 10.49 -6.44 -8.95
C LEU A 176 9.04 -6.05 -9.16
N ASP A 177 8.84 -4.87 -9.74
CA ASP A 177 7.50 -4.40 -10.12
C ASP A 177 6.99 -5.18 -11.33
N ARG A 178 5.83 -5.83 -11.17
CA ARG A 178 5.06 -6.50 -12.23
C ARG A 178 3.62 -5.99 -12.27
N SER A 179 3.41 -4.74 -11.87
CA SER A 179 2.12 -4.09 -11.93
C SER A 179 1.71 -3.71 -13.36
N LYS A 180 0.40 -3.68 -13.60
CA LYS A 180 -0.25 -3.24 -14.84
C LYS A 180 -1.43 -2.34 -14.48
N PRO A 181 -1.31 -1.00 -14.65
CA PRO A 181 -2.25 -0.03 -14.10
C PRO A 181 -3.74 -0.28 -14.38
N ASP A 182 -4.09 -0.60 -15.62
CA ASP A 182 -5.49 -0.73 -16.07
C ASP A 182 -6.05 -2.17 -15.98
N SER A 183 -5.41 -3.02 -15.18
CA SER A 183 -5.76 -4.45 -15.07
C SER A 183 -6.46 -4.77 -13.75
N GLY A 184 -7.03 -5.97 -13.69
CA GLY A 184 -7.73 -6.52 -12.54
C GLY A 184 -7.94 -8.03 -12.72
N LEU A 185 -8.47 -8.73 -11.73
CA LEU A 185 -8.83 -10.15 -11.84
C LEU A 185 -10.05 -10.41 -12.74
N VAL A 186 -10.90 -9.41 -12.96
CA VAL A 186 -12.13 -9.55 -13.77
C VAL A 186 -11.85 -9.62 -15.28
N ARG A 187 -10.87 -8.85 -15.78
CA ARG A 187 -10.60 -8.71 -17.22
C ARG A 187 -9.38 -9.52 -17.63
N LYS A 188 -9.57 -10.82 -17.87
CA LYS A 188 -8.52 -11.75 -18.33
C LYS A 188 -7.96 -11.40 -19.72
N ASP A 189 -8.73 -10.65 -20.51
CA ASP A 189 -8.33 -10.13 -21.81
C ASP A 189 -7.30 -8.99 -21.71
N VAL A 190 -7.25 -8.29 -20.57
CA VAL A 190 -6.23 -7.27 -20.30
C VAL A 190 -4.97 -7.93 -19.74
N VAL A 191 -5.11 -8.67 -18.64
CA VAL A 191 -4.05 -9.51 -18.05
C VAL A 191 -4.66 -10.76 -17.45
N ASP A 192 -4.18 -11.93 -17.87
CA ASP A 192 -4.41 -13.18 -17.16
C ASP A 192 -3.40 -13.30 -16.02
N TRP A 193 -3.75 -12.78 -14.84
CA TRP A 193 -2.85 -12.69 -13.69
C TRP A 193 -2.26 -14.03 -13.23
N PRO A 194 -3.04 -15.11 -13.08
CA PRO A 194 -2.49 -16.43 -12.76
C PRO A 194 -1.41 -16.86 -13.76
N LYS A 195 -1.68 -16.73 -15.07
CA LYS A 195 -0.71 -17.10 -16.11
C LYS A 195 0.51 -16.18 -16.10
N ALA A 196 0.31 -14.87 -16.00
CA ALA A 196 1.39 -13.89 -15.97
C ALA A 196 2.32 -14.10 -14.76
N ALA A 197 1.74 -14.40 -13.58
CA ALA A 197 2.51 -14.74 -12.39
C ALA A 197 3.28 -16.05 -12.59
N GLU A 198 2.65 -17.07 -13.16
CA GLU A 198 3.30 -18.36 -13.41
C GLU A 198 4.51 -18.21 -14.37
N ASP A 199 4.31 -17.54 -15.51
CA ASP A 199 5.35 -17.33 -16.51
C ASP A 199 6.50 -16.48 -15.95
N PHE A 200 6.17 -15.46 -15.15
CA PHE A 200 7.17 -14.64 -14.49
C PHE A 200 8.01 -15.43 -13.47
N LEU A 201 7.37 -16.26 -12.64
CA LEU A 201 8.06 -17.07 -11.65
C LEU A 201 8.90 -18.17 -12.30
N LYS A 202 8.52 -18.69 -13.47
CA LYS A 202 9.36 -19.59 -14.28
C LYS A 202 10.62 -18.87 -14.77
N ALA A 203 10.49 -17.64 -15.24
CA ALA A 203 11.62 -16.85 -15.73
C ALA A 203 12.53 -16.32 -14.60
N ASN A 204 12.01 -16.22 -13.37
CA ASN A 204 12.69 -15.61 -12.23
C ASN A 204 12.73 -16.55 -11.02
N PRO A 205 13.56 -17.60 -11.03
CA PRO A 205 13.61 -18.59 -9.94
C PRO A 205 14.16 -18.05 -8.61
N LYS A 206 14.76 -16.84 -8.61
CA LYS A 206 15.28 -16.18 -7.39
C LYS A 206 14.22 -15.41 -6.59
N VAL A 207 12.96 -15.44 -7.01
CA VAL A 207 11.85 -14.79 -6.27
C VAL A 207 11.53 -15.62 -5.03
N ALA A 208 11.79 -15.05 -3.86
CA ALA A 208 11.56 -15.70 -2.57
C ALA A 208 10.19 -15.36 -1.98
N PHE A 209 9.68 -14.15 -2.24
CA PHE A 209 8.39 -13.66 -1.73
C PHE A 209 7.61 -13.00 -2.85
N ALA A 210 6.29 -13.14 -2.79
CA ALA A 210 5.38 -12.47 -3.72
C ALA A 210 4.37 -11.60 -2.95
N LEU A 211 4.13 -10.40 -3.46
CA LEU A 211 3.07 -9.52 -2.99
C LEU A 211 2.06 -9.34 -4.13
N VAL A 212 0.78 -9.36 -3.78
CA VAL A 212 -0.32 -9.10 -4.71
C VAL A 212 -1.17 -7.97 -4.15
N MET A 213 -1.45 -6.96 -4.98
CA MET A 213 -2.44 -5.93 -4.67
C MET A 213 -3.36 -5.74 -5.87
N LEU A 214 -4.55 -6.31 -5.78
CA LEU A 214 -5.55 -6.32 -6.85
C LEU A 214 -6.93 -6.03 -6.29
N GLY A 215 -7.74 -5.32 -7.07
CA GLY A 215 -9.16 -5.14 -6.82
C GLY A 215 -9.68 -3.76 -7.21
N ALA A 216 -8.81 -2.77 -7.40
CA ALA A 216 -9.23 -1.38 -7.64
C ALA A 216 -10.07 -1.25 -8.92
N ASN A 217 -9.79 -2.10 -9.92
CA ASN A 217 -10.46 -2.12 -11.21
C ASN A 217 -11.51 -3.23 -11.35
N ASP A 218 -11.78 -4.01 -10.29
CA ASP A 218 -12.55 -5.25 -10.37
C ASP A 218 -14.05 -5.08 -10.13
N ARG A 219 -14.53 -3.85 -9.85
CA ARG A 219 -15.97 -3.55 -9.81
C ARG A 219 -16.56 -3.47 -11.23
N GLN A 220 -16.47 -4.57 -11.98
CA GLN A 220 -16.90 -4.71 -13.36
C GLN A 220 -17.64 -6.04 -13.56
N PRO A 221 -18.60 -6.11 -14.49
CA PRO A 221 -19.32 -7.35 -14.76
C PRO A 221 -18.34 -8.43 -15.24
N ILE A 222 -18.58 -9.67 -14.80
CA ILE A 222 -17.83 -10.84 -15.27
C ILE A 222 -18.61 -11.46 -16.42
N ARG A 223 -17.94 -11.73 -17.55
CA ARG A 223 -18.50 -12.60 -18.59
C ARG A 223 -18.36 -14.07 -18.19
N ASP A 224 -19.49 -14.76 -18.17
CA ASP A 224 -19.63 -16.20 -17.95
C ASP A 224 -20.32 -16.79 -19.19
N ASN A 225 -19.53 -17.27 -20.15
CA ASN A 225 -19.98 -17.59 -21.51
C ASN A 225 -20.64 -16.37 -22.18
N ASP A 226 -21.87 -16.52 -22.67
CA ASP A 226 -22.65 -15.44 -23.30
C ASP A 226 -23.36 -14.53 -22.28
N GLN A 227 -23.24 -14.81 -20.98
CA GLN A 227 -23.92 -14.04 -19.94
C GLN A 227 -22.98 -13.02 -19.28
N SER A 228 -23.47 -11.79 -19.16
CA SER A 228 -22.83 -10.75 -18.35
C SER A 228 -23.38 -10.83 -16.93
N VAL A 229 -22.51 -11.20 -15.98
CA VAL A 229 -22.86 -11.34 -14.57
C VAL A 229 -22.56 -10.03 -13.85
N GLU A 230 -23.58 -9.45 -13.22
CA GLU A 230 -23.51 -8.15 -12.53
C GLU A 230 -22.52 -8.19 -11.35
N PRO A 231 -21.70 -7.14 -11.13
CA PRO A 231 -20.80 -7.03 -10.00
C PRO A 231 -21.47 -7.36 -8.67
N LEU A 232 -20.75 -8.11 -7.84
CA LEU A 232 -21.15 -8.47 -6.47
C LEU A 232 -22.46 -9.27 -6.34
N SER A 233 -23.09 -9.69 -7.44
CA SER A 233 -24.13 -10.73 -7.39
C SER A 233 -23.54 -12.04 -6.85
N GLU A 234 -24.39 -12.96 -6.38
CA GLU A 234 -23.94 -14.24 -5.83
C GLU A 234 -23.07 -15.03 -6.82
N ARG A 235 -23.51 -15.10 -8.09
CA ARG A 235 -22.73 -15.74 -9.16
C ARG A 235 -21.41 -15.01 -9.41
N TRP A 236 -21.40 -13.67 -9.40
CA TRP A 236 -20.17 -12.89 -9.57
C TRP A 236 -19.17 -13.18 -8.46
N ARG A 237 -19.63 -13.24 -7.20
CA ARG A 237 -18.78 -13.54 -6.03
C ARG A 237 -18.15 -14.91 -6.14
N ALA A 238 -18.92 -15.92 -6.57
CA ALA A 238 -18.39 -17.26 -6.81
C ALA A 238 -17.30 -17.26 -7.88
N LEU A 239 -17.56 -16.63 -9.04
CA LEU A 239 -16.59 -16.54 -10.13
C LEU A 239 -15.35 -15.73 -9.76
N TYR A 240 -15.51 -14.66 -8.99
CA TYR A 240 -14.39 -13.86 -8.51
C TYR A 240 -13.55 -14.63 -7.49
N ALA A 241 -14.19 -15.35 -6.57
CA ALA A 241 -13.50 -16.23 -5.63
C ALA A 241 -12.67 -17.31 -6.34
N GLU A 242 -13.21 -17.94 -7.39
CA GLU A 242 -12.46 -18.91 -8.21
C GLU A 242 -11.21 -18.27 -8.87
N ARG A 243 -11.29 -17.00 -9.28
CA ARG A 243 -10.16 -16.27 -9.86
C ARG A 243 -9.09 -15.93 -8.81
N VAL A 244 -9.50 -15.56 -7.60
CA VAL A 244 -8.58 -15.39 -6.46
C VAL A 244 -7.90 -16.71 -6.12
N ASP A 245 -8.67 -17.80 -6.01
CA ASP A 245 -8.15 -19.14 -5.73
C ASP A 245 -7.13 -19.58 -6.80
N ALA A 246 -7.42 -19.33 -8.09
CA ALA A 246 -6.49 -19.60 -9.18
C ALA A 246 -5.19 -18.80 -9.08
N MET A 247 -5.26 -17.52 -8.72
CA MET A 247 -4.06 -16.68 -8.51
C MET A 247 -3.23 -17.17 -7.34
N VAL A 248 -3.86 -17.44 -6.19
CA VAL A 248 -3.18 -17.92 -4.99
C VAL A 248 -2.53 -19.29 -5.23
N LYS A 249 -3.21 -20.17 -5.97
CA LYS A 249 -2.71 -21.51 -6.31
C LYS A 249 -1.35 -21.50 -7.01
N VAL A 250 -1.09 -20.51 -7.88
CA VAL A 250 0.22 -20.37 -8.57
C VAL A 250 1.39 -20.29 -7.59
N PHE A 251 1.21 -19.59 -6.47
CA PHE A 251 2.24 -19.41 -5.44
C PHE A 251 2.31 -20.60 -4.50
N THR A 252 1.15 -21.13 -4.08
CA THR A 252 1.08 -22.32 -3.23
C THR A 252 1.71 -23.55 -3.89
N ASP A 253 1.46 -23.77 -5.18
CA ASP A 253 2.04 -24.90 -5.93
C ASP A 253 3.58 -24.80 -6.03
N ARG A 254 4.11 -23.57 -6.04
CA ARG A 254 5.56 -23.29 -6.06
C ARG A 254 6.17 -23.15 -4.67
N LYS A 255 5.37 -23.25 -3.60
CA LYS A 255 5.76 -23.03 -2.20
C LYS A 255 6.39 -21.65 -1.96
N ILE A 256 5.95 -20.65 -2.70
CA ILE A 256 6.37 -19.26 -2.51
C ILE A 256 5.38 -18.60 -1.54
N PRO A 257 5.83 -18.02 -0.41
CA PRO A 257 4.96 -17.26 0.48
C PRO A 257 4.36 -16.05 -0.24
N LEU A 258 3.05 -15.93 -0.17
CA LEU A 258 2.25 -14.86 -0.76
C LEU A 258 1.71 -13.94 0.34
N ILE A 259 1.91 -12.64 0.14
CA ILE A 259 1.26 -11.57 0.90
C ILE A 259 0.26 -10.88 -0.01
N TRP A 260 -1.03 -11.01 0.30
CA TRP A 260 -2.10 -10.28 -0.39
C TRP A 260 -2.41 -8.99 0.36
N VAL A 261 -2.16 -7.85 -0.27
CA VAL A 261 -2.47 -6.53 0.29
C VAL A 261 -3.88 -6.13 -0.14
N GLY A 262 -4.74 -5.83 0.84
CA GLY A 262 -6.10 -5.36 0.60
C GLY A 262 -6.14 -4.00 -0.12
N THR A 263 -7.24 -3.70 -0.79
CA THR A 263 -7.46 -2.37 -1.39
C THR A 263 -7.92 -1.37 -0.33
N PRO A 264 -7.43 -0.11 -0.36
CA PRO A 264 -7.87 0.90 0.59
C PRO A 264 -9.28 1.41 0.24
N PRO A 265 -9.96 2.13 1.15
CA PRO A 265 -11.14 2.90 0.79
C PRO A 265 -10.83 3.94 -0.31
N MET A 266 -11.85 4.20 -1.14
CA MET A 266 -11.81 5.21 -2.19
C MET A 266 -12.71 6.39 -1.83
N LYS A 267 -12.48 7.55 -2.46
CA LYS A 267 -13.29 8.76 -2.22
C LYS A 267 -14.78 8.56 -2.52
N SER A 268 -15.11 7.72 -3.49
CA SER A 268 -16.50 7.33 -3.76
C SER A 268 -16.97 6.31 -2.72
N GLU A 269 -18.00 6.67 -1.95
CA GLU A 269 -18.55 5.81 -0.91
C GLU A 269 -19.13 4.50 -1.47
N SER A 270 -19.78 4.56 -2.64
CA SER A 270 -20.27 3.35 -3.30
C SER A 270 -19.11 2.44 -3.69
N LEU A 271 -18.04 2.99 -4.29
CA LEU A 271 -16.87 2.21 -4.66
C LEU A 271 -16.19 1.62 -3.42
N ALA A 272 -16.06 2.38 -2.34
CA ALA A 272 -15.48 1.90 -1.09
C ALA A 272 -16.30 0.73 -0.51
N LYS A 273 -17.64 0.83 -0.47
CA LYS A 273 -18.52 -0.26 -0.01
C LYS A 273 -18.31 -1.55 -0.81
N ASP A 274 -18.25 -1.43 -2.13
CA ASP A 274 -18.04 -2.58 -3.01
C ASP A 274 -16.64 -3.17 -2.88
N LEU A 275 -15.61 -2.33 -2.70
CA LEU A 275 -14.24 -2.80 -2.44
C LEU A 275 -14.11 -3.49 -1.09
N ALA A 276 -14.85 -3.06 -0.06
CA ALA A 276 -14.88 -3.78 1.22
C ALA A 276 -15.36 -5.23 1.02
N VAL A 277 -16.41 -5.42 0.21
CA VAL A 277 -16.90 -6.74 -0.16
C VAL A 277 -15.84 -7.56 -0.92
N ILE A 278 -15.18 -6.95 -1.90
CA ILE A 278 -14.12 -7.62 -2.69
C ILE A 278 -12.95 -8.01 -1.78
N ASN A 279 -12.55 -7.13 -0.86
CA ASN A 279 -11.51 -7.38 0.13
C ASN A 279 -11.87 -8.57 1.02
N ASP A 280 -13.12 -8.70 1.48
CA ASP A 280 -13.56 -9.81 2.31
C ASP A 280 -13.46 -11.15 1.55
N ILE A 281 -13.82 -11.19 0.27
CA ILE A 281 -13.64 -12.37 -0.58
C ILE A 281 -12.16 -12.72 -0.68
N CYS A 282 -11.30 -11.74 -0.99
CA CYS A 282 -9.86 -11.96 -1.08
C CYS A 282 -9.28 -12.47 0.25
N ARG A 283 -9.66 -11.85 1.37
CA ARG A 283 -9.21 -12.20 2.72
C ARG A 283 -9.58 -13.65 3.05
N GLU A 284 -10.83 -14.04 2.81
CA GLU A 284 -11.31 -15.40 3.07
C GLU A 284 -10.53 -16.44 2.25
N ARG A 285 -10.33 -16.18 0.95
CA ARG A 285 -9.68 -17.10 0.02
C ARG A 285 -8.19 -17.26 0.29
N VAL A 286 -7.50 -16.14 0.54
CA VAL A 286 -6.06 -16.11 0.88
C VAL A 286 -5.81 -16.83 2.21
N ALA A 287 -6.63 -16.55 3.24
CA ALA A 287 -6.52 -17.21 4.53
C ALA A 287 -6.77 -18.73 4.45
N ARG A 288 -7.76 -19.14 3.65
CA ARG A 288 -8.06 -20.57 3.41
C ARG A 288 -6.88 -21.32 2.77
N ALA A 289 -6.10 -20.64 1.93
CA ALA A 289 -4.90 -21.20 1.32
C ALA A 289 -3.66 -21.18 2.23
N GLY A 290 -3.78 -20.71 3.48
CA GLY A 290 -2.66 -20.57 4.42
C GLY A 290 -1.69 -19.44 4.06
N GLN A 291 -2.09 -18.50 3.20
CA GLN A 291 -1.29 -17.35 2.81
C GLN A 291 -1.64 -16.13 3.67
N THR A 292 -0.80 -15.09 3.61
CA THR A 292 -0.96 -13.91 4.48
C THR A 292 -1.81 -12.84 3.79
N TYR A 293 -2.86 -12.35 4.45
CA TYR A 293 -3.63 -11.18 4.00
C TYR A 293 -3.31 -9.97 4.89
N VAL A 294 -2.94 -8.85 4.27
CA VAL A 294 -2.64 -7.58 4.95
C VAL A 294 -3.81 -6.63 4.75
N ASP A 295 -4.48 -6.30 5.85
CA ASP A 295 -5.55 -5.31 5.87
C ASP A 295 -4.97 -3.91 6.09
N ILE A 296 -4.96 -3.10 5.02
CA ILE A 296 -4.49 -1.72 5.08
C ILE A 296 -5.63 -0.72 5.31
N TRP A 297 -6.89 -1.17 5.34
CA TRP A 297 -8.07 -0.30 5.43
C TRP A 297 -8.01 0.69 6.60
N PRO A 298 -7.63 0.29 7.83
CA PRO A 298 -7.57 1.21 8.97
C PRO A 298 -6.56 2.36 8.78
N GLY A 299 -5.56 2.18 7.92
CA GLY A 299 -4.53 3.19 7.66
C GLY A 299 -4.99 4.36 6.79
N PHE A 300 -6.17 4.26 6.16
CA PHE A 300 -6.66 5.21 5.16
C PHE A 300 -8.09 5.70 5.43
N VAL A 301 -8.55 5.57 6.67
CA VAL A 301 -9.86 6.07 7.11
C VAL A 301 -9.74 7.20 8.15
N ASP A 302 -10.79 8.00 8.25
CA ASP A 302 -11.02 8.95 9.33
C ASP A 302 -11.57 8.23 10.58
N ASP A 303 -11.75 8.96 11.68
CA ASP A 303 -12.32 8.43 12.93
C ASP A 303 -13.74 7.86 12.78
N ARG A 304 -14.40 8.11 11.64
CA ARG A 304 -15.74 7.61 11.30
C ARG A 304 -15.69 6.46 10.30
N ASN A 305 -14.51 5.87 10.09
CA ASN A 305 -14.27 4.78 9.15
C ASN A 305 -14.61 5.13 7.68
N ARG A 306 -14.49 6.41 7.30
CA ARG A 306 -14.68 6.88 5.93
C ARG A 306 -13.35 7.22 5.30
N TYR A 307 -13.32 7.27 3.96
CA TYR A 307 -12.13 7.66 3.21
C TYR A 307 -11.46 8.94 3.76
N ALA A 308 -10.15 8.85 4.02
CA ALA A 308 -9.32 9.99 4.39
C ALA A 308 -8.22 10.21 3.35
N ALA A 309 -8.15 11.44 2.82
CA ALA A 309 -7.10 11.82 1.88
C ALA A 309 -5.76 12.12 2.59
N ASN A 310 -5.84 12.53 3.85
CA ASN A 310 -4.71 12.82 4.74
C ASN A 310 -4.77 11.88 5.93
N GLY A 311 -3.62 11.69 6.58
CA GLY A 311 -3.53 10.91 7.82
C GLY A 311 -2.09 10.88 8.32
N PRO A 312 -1.84 10.20 9.45
CA PRO A 312 -0.48 10.05 9.96
C PRO A 312 0.37 9.26 8.95
N ASP A 313 1.56 9.78 8.64
CA ASP A 313 2.62 9.04 7.94
C ASP A 313 3.34 8.07 8.88
N LEU A 314 4.49 7.54 8.47
CA LEU A 314 5.26 6.56 9.26
C LEU A 314 5.86 7.20 10.52
N GLU A 315 6.12 8.50 10.46
CA GLU A 315 6.66 9.33 11.52
C GLU A 315 5.55 9.91 12.43
N GLY A 316 4.28 9.57 12.15
CA GLY A 316 3.11 10.05 12.89
C GLY A 316 2.69 11.48 12.54
N GLN A 317 3.33 12.12 11.55
CA GLN A 317 2.99 13.46 11.09
C GLN A 317 1.81 13.43 10.13
N GLU A 318 0.96 14.45 10.17
CA GLU A 318 -0.15 14.54 9.24
C GLU A 318 0.36 14.83 7.82
N ALA A 319 0.16 13.89 6.91
CA ALA A 319 0.58 13.98 5.53
C ALA A 319 -0.59 13.66 4.59
N LYS A 320 -0.51 14.18 3.36
CA LYS A 320 -1.42 13.80 2.29
C LYS A 320 -1.04 12.41 1.80
N LEU A 321 -1.90 11.43 2.01
CA LEU A 321 -1.67 10.01 1.67
C LEU A 321 -2.27 9.63 0.31
N ARG A 322 -3.31 10.34 -0.13
CA ARG A 322 -4.05 10.06 -1.36
C ARG A 322 -3.96 11.23 -2.34
N THR A 323 -3.92 10.93 -3.63
CA THR A 323 -3.99 11.94 -4.69
C THR A 323 -5.39 12.55 -4.79
N SER A 324 -5.52 13.67 -5.53
CA SER A 324 -6.79 14.41 -5.64
C SER A 324 -7.91 13.63 -6.35
N ASP A 325 -7.57 12.61 -7.12
CA ASP A 325 -8.52 11.69 -7.77
C ASP A 325 -9.26 10.78 -6.77
N GLY A 326 -8.75 10.64 -5.54
CA GLY A 326 -9.35 9.79 -4.52
C GLY A 326 -9.09 8.30 -4.67
N VAL A 327 -8.18 7.91 -5.57
CA VAL A 327 -7.89 6.50 -5.91
C VAL A 327 -6.41 6.15 -5.74
N HIS A 328 -5.47 7.01 -6.12
CA HIS A 328 -4.04 6.69 -6.05
C HIS A 328 -3.38 7.23 -4.78
N PHE A 329 -2.15 6.76 -4.53
CA PHE A 329 -1.34 7.17 -3.39
C PHE A 329 -0.39 8.31 -3.76
N THR A 330 -0.07 9.14 -2.79
CA THR A 330 1.13 9.99 -2.85
C THR A 330 2.37 9.17 -2.47
N LYS A 331 3.57 9.76 -2.55
CA LYS A 331 4.79 9.12 -2.04
C LYS A 331 4.67 8.71 -0.56
N ALA A 332 4.10 9.58 0.29
CA ALA A 332 3.88 9.27 1.70
C ALA A 332 2.87 8.12 1.89
N GLY A 333 1.78 8.11 1.11
CA GLY A 333 0.82 7.01 1.11
C GLY A 333 1.43 5.68 0.68
N ALA A 334 2.23 5.68 -0.39
CA ALA A 334 2.94 4.49 -0.88
C ALA A 334 3.87 3.89 0.18
N ARG A 335 4.67 4.73 0.87
CA ARG A 335 5.52 4.29 1.99
C ARG A 335 4.68 3.71 3.14
N LYS A 336 3.52 4.29 3.42
CA LYS A 336 2.59 3.78 4.44
C LYS A 336 2.05 2.39 4.09
N VAL A 337 1.60 2.17 2.85
CA VAL A 337 1.15 0.83 2.39
C VAL A 337 2.30 -0.17 2.46
N ALA A 338 3.47 0.22 1.97
CA ALA A 338 4.66 -0.63 1.99
C ALA A 338 5.06 -1.03 3.40
N HIS A 339 4.92 -0.14 4.38
CA HIS A 339 5.20 -0.46 5.78
C HIS A 339 4.28 -1.56 6.34
N PHE A 340 2.97 -1.53 6.04
CA PHE A 340 2.07 -2.62 6.44
C PHE A 340 2.49 -3.97 5.83
N ALA A 341 2.93 -3.98 4.57
CA ALA A 341 3.42 -5.19 3.92
C ALA A 341 4.80 -5.63 4.46
N ASP A 342 5.68 -4.69 4.76
CA ASP A 342 7.04 -4.92 5.27
C ASP A 342 7.02 -5.58 6.65
N VAL A 343 6.08 -5.22 7.53
CA VAL A 343 5.91 -5.87 8.84
C VAL A 343 5.67 -7.38 8.67
N GLU A 344 4.75 -7.76 7.77
CA GLU A 344 4.47 -9.17 7.50
C GLU A 344 5.62 -9.86 6.75
N LEU A 345 6.25 -9.16 5.82
CA LEU A 345 7.38 -9.68 5.07
C LEU A 345 8.56 -9.99 6.00
N LYS A 346 8.90 -9.09 6.92
CA LYS A 346 9.94 -9.32 7.95
C LYS A 346 9.56 -10.47 8.87
N ARG A 347 8.29 -10.60 9.25
CA ARG A 347 7.80 -11.75 10.01
C ARG A 347 8.03 -13.07 9.27
N LEU A 348 7.74 -13.12 7.96
CA LEU A 348 7.95 -14.31 7.14
C LEU A 348 9.44 -14.60 6.89
N MET A 349 10.26 -13.57 6.68
CA MET A 349 11.71 -13.71 6.54
C MET A 349 12.36 -14.23 7.84
N GLY A 350 11.96 -13.68 8.99
CA GLY A 350 12.46 -14.10 10.31
C GLY A 350 11.97 -15.48 10.73
N ALA A 351 10.76 -15.89 10.35
CA ALA A 351 10.26 -17.25 10.58
C ALA A 351 10.94 -18.31 9.71
N GLY A 352 11.61 -17.90 8.62
CA GLY A 352 12.41 -18.76 7.75
C GLY A 352 13.86 -18.95 8.21
N SER A 353 14.33 -18.19 9.21
CA SER A 353 15.62 -18.42 9.87
C SER A 353 15.43 -19.48 10.96
N PRO A 354 16.20 -20.58 10.97
CA PRO A 354 16.16 -21.59 12.03
C PRO A 354 16.87 -21.08 13.29
N GLU A 355 16.49 -19.90 13.77
CA GLU A 355 16.97 -19.32 15.02
C GLU A 355 15.87 -18.45 15.63
N GLN A 356 14.72 -19.07 15.86
CA GLN A 356 13.79 -18.58 16.86
C GLN A 356 14.15 -19.28 18.18
N PRO A 357 14.59 -18.56 19.22
CA PRO A 357 14.79 -19.16 20.52
C PRO A 357 13.43 -19.64 21.01
N ALA A 358 13.28 -20.95 21.12
CA ALA A 358 12.15 -21.56 21.78
C ALA A 358 11.97 -20.90 23.15
N ALA A 359 10.77 -20.39 23.40
CA ALA A 359 10.34 -20.02 24.75
C ALA A 359 10.67 -21.20 25.68
N PRO A 360 11.36 -20.99 26.81
CA PRO A 360 11.67 -22.08 27.72
C PRO A 360 10.36 -22.50 28.39
N VAL A 361 9.81 -23.62 27.93
CA VAL A 361 8.87 -24.41 28.70
C VAL A 361 9.66 -24.93 29.90
N ALA A 362 9.33 -24.40 31.07
CA ALA A 362 9.88 -24.85 32.34
C ALA A 362 9.44 -26.31 32.58
N THR A 363 10.33 -27.25 32.28
CA THR A 363 10.27 -28.60 32.82
C THR A 363 11.53 -28.77 33.66
N ALA A 364 11.37 -28.76 34.98
CA ALA A 364 12.46 -28.99 35.91
C ALA A 364 12.99 -30.43 35.77
N PRO A 365 14.30 -30.65 35.60
CA PRO A 365 14.91 -31.95 35.84
C PRO A 365 15.42 -32.02 37.29
N MET A 366 15.05 -33.09 37.99
CA MET A 366 15.74 -33.50 39.23
C MET A 366 17.14 -34.03 38.88
N PRO A 367 18.17 -33.82 39.73
CA PRO A 367 19.50 -34.37 39.47
C PRO A 367 19.60 -35.82 39.96
N THR A 368 19.91 -36.74 39.05
CA THR A 368 20.53 -38.03 39.39
C THR A 368 22.03 -37.81 39.51
N LEU A 369 22.58 -38.12 40.70
CA LEU A 369 24.01 -38.21 40.98
C LEU A 369 24.52 -39.55 40.46
N ASP A 370 25.37 -39.53 39.44
CA ASP A 370 26.29 -40.64 39.15
C ASP A 370 27.72 -40.11 39.11
N ASN A 371 28.53 -40.72 39.98
CA ASN A 371 29.95 -40.50 40.22
C ASN A 371 30.79 -41.02 39.05
N GLU A 372 31.67 -40.18 38.49
CA GLU A 372 32.93 -40.62 37.84
C GLU A 372 34.01 -39.53 38.10
N PRO A 373 35.28 -39.90 38.36
CA PRO A 373 36.30 -38.96 38.81
C PRO A 373 36.95 -38.22 37.63
N VAL A 374 36.80 -36.89 37.59
CA VAL A 374 37.44 -36.04 36.58
C VAL A 374 38.77 -35.50 37.09
N LYS A 375 39.78 -35.59 36.21
CA LYS A 375 41.17 -35.18 36.42
C LYS A 375 41.32 -33.66 36.50
N LEU A 376 42.35 -33.25 37.23
CA LEU A 376 42.62 -31.90 37.72
C LEU A 376 43.27 -31.00 36.66
N ASP A 377 42.53 -30.50 35.66
CA ASP A 377 43.04 -29.46 34.73
C ASP A 377 42.03 -28.32 34.41
N ASP A 378 40.82 -28.34 34.95
CA ASP A 378 39.79 -27.33 34.64
C ASP A 378 39.73 -26.20 35.68
N ALA A 379 40.22 -25.01 35.31
CA ALA A 379 40.10 -23.79 36.12
C ALA A 379 38.64 -23.44 36.50
N ALA A 380 37.66 -23.87 35.68
CA ALA A 380 36.23 -23.69 35.94
C ALA A 380 35.67 -24.65 37.02
N ALA A 381 36.32 -25.79 37.26
CA ALA A 381 35.94 -26.72 38.33
C ALA A 381 36.41 -26.20 39.71
N ILE A 382 37.59 -25.59 39.75
CA ILE A 382 38.16 -24.96 40.95
C ILE A 382 37.31 -23.75 41.39
N ASP A 383 36.85 -22.92 40.45
CA ASP A 383 36.04 -21.73 40.76
C ASP A 383 34.65 -22.07 41.33
N ARG A 384 34.06 -23.19 40.87
CA ARG A 384 32.81 -23.73 41.45
C ARG A 384 32.99 -24.30 42.85
N GLN A 385 34.14 -24.88 43.13
CA GLN A 385 34.44 -25.46 44.44
C GLN A 385 34.76 -24.37 45.48
N ILE A 386 35.41 -23.28 45.06
CA ILE A 386 35.65 -22.09 45.89
C ILE A 386 34.34 -21.37 46.21
N THR A 387 33.44 -21.22 45.22
CA THR A 387 32.13 -20.60 45.41
C THR A 387 31.22 -21.42 46.34
N ALA A 388 31.37 -22.75 46.35
CA ALA A 388 30.61 -23.65 47.22
C ALA A 388 31.11 -23.69 48.69
N MET A 389 32.29 -23.16 48.99
CA MET A 389 32.90 -23.19 50.34
C MET A 389 32.74 -21.90 51.15
N LEU A 390 32.12 -20.84 50.59
CA LEU A 390 31.84 -19.63 51.36
C LEU A 390 30.55 -19.79 52.19
N PRO A 391 30.58 -19.56 53.51
CA PRO A 391 29.37 -19.57 54.33
C PRO A 391 28.47 -18.40 53.93
N SER A 392 27.20 -18.70 53.67
CA SER A 392 26.16 -17.72 53.39
C SER A 392 25.97 -16.76 54.57
N LEU A 393 26.04 -15.45 54.28
CA LEU A 393 25.66 -14.39 55.20
C LEU A 393 24.18 -14.54 55.61
N PRO A 394 23.81 -14.27 56.87
CA PRO A 394 22.42 -14.34 57.30
C PRO A 394 21.59 -13.24 56.61
N GLU A 395 20.46 -13.65 56.06
CA GLU A 395 19.51 -12.80 55.35
C GLU A 395 18.94 -11.70 56.26
N PRO A 396 18.78 -10.45 55.79
CA PRO A 396 18.05 -9.42 56.52
C PRO A 396 16.56 -9.76 56.61
N PRO A 397 15.87 -9.38 57.72
CA PRO A 397 14.49 -9.73 57.94
C PRO A 397 13.55 -9.14 56.86
N GLY A 398 12.84 -10.06 56.22
CA GLY A 398 11.58 -9.93 55.48
C GLY A 398 11.09 -8.53 55.11
N ILE A 399 11.25 -8.18 53.84
CA ILE A 399 10.33 -7.24 53.18
C ILE A 399 8.95 -7.93 53.15
N PRO A 400 7.87 -7.33 53.68
CA PRO A 400 6.56 -7.95 53.59
C PRO A 400 6.18 -8.12 52.11
N ALA A 401 5.85 -9.36 51.73
CA ALA A 401 5.45 -9.70 50.37
C ALA A 401 4.26 -8.82 49.96
N LEU A 402 4.48 -7.94 49.00
CA LEU A 402 3.39 -7.20 48.37
C LEU A 402 2.45 -8.20 47.70
N PRO A 403 1.13 -8.06 47.85
CA PRO A 403 0.18 -8.98 47.23
C PRO A 403 0.36 -8.94 45.71
N ILE A 404 0.70 -10.09 45.14
CA ILE A 404 0.84 -10.27 43.70
C ILE A 404 -0.53 -9.99 43.08
N LYS A 405 -0.65 -8.86 42.36
CA LYS A 405 -1.87 -8.58 41.58
C LYS A 405 -1.97 -9.64 40.49
N PRO A 406 -3.13 -10.30 40.32
CA PRO A 406 -3.31 -11.25 39.23
C PRO A 406 -3.09 -10.54 37.89
N LEU A 407 -2.43 -11.23 36.94
CA LEU A 407 -2.11 -10.72 35.60
C LEU A 407 -3.36 -10.31 34.80
N ALA A 408 -4.54 -10.78 35.19
CA ALA A 408 -5.82 -10.35 34.64
C ALA A 408 -6.88 -10.27 35.75
N GLY A 409 -7.70 -9.22 35.70
CA GLY A 409 -8.91 -9.13 36.53
C GLY A 409 -9.93 -10.23 36.15
N PRO A 410 -10.90 -10.52 37.02
CA PRO A 410 -11.93 -11.51 36.73
C PRO A 410 -12.66 -11.17 35.44
N VAL A 411 -12.69 -12.13 34.50
CA VAL A 411 -13.41 -12.00 33.21
C VAL A 411 -14.90 -11.98 33.50
N LEU A 412 -15.51 -10.80 33.39
CA LEU A 412 -16.96 -10.62 33.52
C LEU A 412 -17.62 -10.82 32.16
N PRO A 413 -18.54 -11.79 32.00
CA PRO A 413 -19.28 -11.96 30.76
C PRO A 413 -20.22 -10.77 30.54
N LEU A 414 -20.22 -10.19 29.33
CA LEU A 414 -21.02 -9.02 28.94
C LEU A 414 -22.55 -9.25 28.98
N GLY A 415 -23.01 -10.49 29.24
CA GLY A 415 -24.43 -10.88 29.28
C GLY A 415 -24.99 -11.16 30.67
N ARG A 416 -24.27 -10.89 31.77
CA ARG A 416 -24.81 -11.10 33.12
C ARG A 416 -25.64 -9.89 33.57
N SER A 417 -26.92 -10.12 33.88
CA SER A 417 -27.70 -9.19 34.72
C SER A 417 -27.09 -9.15 36.12
N GLU A 418 -26.65 -7.97 36.56
CA GLU A 418 -26.11 -7.75 37.90
C GLU A 418 -27.23 -7.94 38.94
N ILE A 419 -27.03 -8.88 39.86
CA ILE A 419 -27.97 -9.21 40.93
C ILE A 419 -27.29 -8.88 42.26
N THR A 420 -27.98 -8.13 43.11
CA THR A 420 -27.53 -7.83 44.49
C THR A 420 -27.68 -9.10 45.35
N PRO A 421 -26.88 -9.31 46.43
CA PRO A 421 -27.20 -10.33 47.43
C PRO A 421 -28.64 -10.12 47.92
N GLY A 422 -29.55 -11.04 47.58
CA GLY A 422 -30.99 -10.88 47.79
C GLY A 422 -31.87 -10.89 46.53
N GLY A 423 -31.32 -11.15 45.34
CA GLY A 423 -32.11 -11.57 44.17
C GLY A 423 -32.99 -10.49 43.53
N THR A 424 -32.78 -9.22 43.87
CA THR A 424 -33.49 -8.10 43.24
C THR A 424 -32.75 -7.66 41.98
N LEU A 425 -33.44 -7.59 40.84
CA LEU A 425 -32.91 -7.09 39.57
C LEU A 425 -32.65 -5.58 39.68
N ILE A 426 -31.41 -5.16 39.43
CA ILE A 426 -31.01 -3.74 39.43
C ILE A 426 -31.56 -3.08 38.16
N SER A 427 -32.50 -2.14 38.31
CA SER A 427 -33.04 -1.33 37.20
C SER A 427 -32.14 -0.16 36.81
N SER A 428 -31.10 0.14 37.60
CA SER A 428 -30.16 1.23 37.37
C SER A 428 -28.91 1.04 38.23
N ARG A 429 -27.72 1.24 37.64
CA ARG A 429 -26.43 1.15 38.35
C ARG A 429 -26.46 1.96 39.65
N PRO A 430 -26.12 1.38 40.81
CA PRO A 430 -25.94 2.16 42.03
C PRO A 430 -24.94 3.27 41.75
N ARG A 431 -25.32 4.52 42.02
CA ARG A 431 -24.38 5.62 41.97
C ARG A 431 -23.42 5.37 43.12
N ASP A 432 -22.18 4.98 42.81
CA ASP A 432 -21.12 4.97 43.81
C ASP A 432 -21.16 6.34 44.49
N GLY A 433 -21.38 6.36 45.80
CA GLY A 433 -21.30 7.60 46.56
C GLY A 433 -19.95 8.21 46.24
N ASP A 434 -19.93 9.49 45.83
CA ASP A 434 -18.70 10.23 45.59
C ASP A 434 -18.37 11.00 46.87
N PRO A 435 -17.71 10.38 47.87
CA PRO A 435 -17.36 11.05 49.12
C PRO A 435 -16.44 12.26 48.89
N THR A 436 -15.82 12.35 47.70
CA THR A 436 -14.88 13.40 47.33
C THR A 436 -15.50 14.54 46.51
N GLY A 437 -16.74 14.41 46.05
CA GLY A 437 -17.44 15.42 45.24
C GLY A 437 -16.79 15.72 43.87
N ASN A 438 -15.90 14.84 43.40
CA ASN A 438 -15.14 15.00 42.17
C ASN A 438 -16.02 14.98 40.91
N VAL A 439 -17.09 14.18 40.91
CA VAL A 439 -18.05 14.07 39.82
C VAL A 439 -18.88 15.34 39.69
N GLU A 440 -19.35 15.90 40.81
CA GLU A 440 -20.04 17.20 40.81
C GLU A 440 -19.10 18.32 40.36
N ARG A 441 -17.86 18.33 40.87
CA ARG A 441 -16.89 19.37 40.55
C ARG A 441 -16.51 19.39 39.06
N ALA A 442 -16.27 18.22 38.46
CA ALA A 442 -15.88 18.11 37.07
C ALA A 442 -17.06 18.29 36.11
N LEU A 443 -18.19 17.63 36.37
CA LEU A 443 -19.30 17.60 35.41
C LEU A 443 -20.31 18.74 35.58
N LEU A 444 -20.54 19.22 36.80
CA LEU A 444 -21.50 20.31 37.06
C LEU A 444 -20.81 21.67 37.16
N ARG A 445 -19.60 21.74 37.73
CA ARG A 445 -18.89 23.02 37.93
C ARG A 445 -17.75 23.27 36.94
N GLY A 446 -17.43 22.31 36.07
CA GLY A 446 -16.35 22.42 35.08
C GLY A 446 -14.96 22.63 35.69
N ALA A 447 -14.78 22.31 36.97
CA ALA A 447 -13.55 22.49 37.71
C ALA A 447 -12.80 21.16 37.82
N ALA A 448 -11.46 21.20 37.83
CA ALA A 448 -10.65 19.99 37.95
C ALA A 448 -10.99 19.19 39.22
N PRO A 449 -11.01 17.84 39.14
CA PRO A 449 -11.24 16.98 40.30
C PRO A 449 -10.10 17.13 41.31
N LEU A 450 -10.38 16.82 42.58
CA LEU A 450 -9.36 16.83 43.62
C LEU A 450 -8.39 15.65 43.41
N PRO A 451 -7.07 15.89 43.59
CA PRO A 451 -6.06 14.86 43.41
C PRO A 451 -6.27 13.74 44.42
N GLN A 452 -6.12 12.49 43.96
CA GLN A 452 -6.26 11.29 44.79
C GLN A 452 -4.94 10.51 44.88
N PRO A 453 -4.59 9.98 46.07
CA PRO A 453 -3.40 9.15 46.24
C PRO A 453 -3.32 8.02 45.21
N GLY A 454 -2.23 7.99 44.44
CA GLY A 454 -1.97 6.96 43.42
C GLY A 454 -2.54 7.25 42.02
N ARG A 455 -3.23 8.38 41.81
CA ARG A 455 -3.51 8.89 40.44
C ARG A 455 -2.39 9.81 39.97
N ALA A 456 -2.30 9.96 38.64
CA ALA A 456 -1.31 10.81 37.98
C ALA A 456 -1.45 12.32 38.28
N ASP A 457 -2.54 12.74 38.93
CA ASP A 457 -2.80 14.12 39.36
C ASP A 457 -2.39 14.41 40.81
N ASP A 458 -1.92 13.42 41.59
CA ASP A 458 -1.39 13.63 42.93
C ASP A 458 0.13 13.87 42.94
N PHE A 459 0.51 15.14 43.09
CA PHE A 459 1.91 15.60 43.10
C PHE A 459 2.55 15.61 44.49
N LYS A 460 1.94 14.96 45.49
CA LYS A 460 2.51 14.88 46.84
C LYS A 460 3.59 13.80 46.90
N TRP A 461 4.81 14.20 47.27
CA TRP A 461 5.89 13.27 47.57
C TRP A 461 5.68 12.63 48.97
N PRO A 462 5.92 11.32 49.15
CA PRO A 462 5.93 10.71 50.47
C PRO A 462 7.00 11.38 51.36
N PRO A 463 6.73 11.65 52.65
CA PRO A 463 7.77 12.04 53.58
C PRO A 463 8.79 10.90 53.71
N GLY A 464 10.07 11.24 53.58
CA GLY A 464 11.20 10.30 53.59
C GLY A 464 11.55 9.74 54.95
#